data_AF-A0A1Q8BKJ0-F1
#
_entry.id   AF-A0A1Q8BKJ0-F1
#
_cell.length_a   1.000
_cell.length_b   1.000
_cell.length_c   1.000
_cell.angle_alpha   90.00
_cell.angle_beta   90.00
_cell.angle_gamma   90.00
#
_symmetry.space_group_name_H-M   'P 1'
#
loop_
_entity.id
_entity.type
_entity.pdbx_description
1 polymer ?
#
loop_
_entity_poly.entity_id
_entity_poly.type
_entity_poly.pdbx_seq_one_letter_code
_entity_poly.pdbx_strand_id
1 'polypeptide(L)' 'MQPLLWQPAIELSQTEQTIVKRVKRAKLFVFLREHRHEVFNAAFQEELSGLYRDSKRGQPPIPPAQ' A
#
# COMPACT_ATOMS: atom_id res chain seq x y z
N MET A 1 -15.22 8.40 -0.83
CA MET A 1 -15.34 7.07 -0.20
C MET A 1 -13.96 6.69 0.28
N GLN A 2 -13.77 6.74 1.59
CA GLN A 2 -12.51 6.34 2.19
C GLN A 2 -12.33 4.82 2.02
N PRO A 3 -11.17 4.35 1.50
CA PRO A 3 -10.94 2.93 1.37
C PRO A 3 -10.95 2.23 2.73
N LEU A 4 -11.39 0.97 2.74
CA LEU A 4 -11.30 0.09 3.91
C LEU A 4 -9.83 -0.02 4.36
N LEU A 5 -9.58 -0.30 5.65
CA LEU A 5 -8.22 -0.49 6.18
C LEU A 5 -7.42 -1.43 5.29
N TRP A 6 -6.23 -0.99 4.90
CA TRP A 6 -5.33 -1.74 4.05
C TRP A 6 -4.70 -2.88 4.84
N GLN A 7 -5.13 -4.11 4.56
CA GLN A 7 -4.68 -5.32 5.23
C GLN A 7 -4.14 -6.33 4.20
N PRO A 8 -2.98 -6.05 3.59
CA PRO A 8 -2.42 -6.94 2.60
C PRO A 8 -1.81 -8.19 3.25
N ALA A 9 -1.74 -9.29 2.51
CA ALA A 9 -1.07 -10.51 2.99
C ALA A 9 0.40 -10.22 3.33
N ILE A 10 0.83 -10.68 4.51
CA ILE A 10 2.22 -10.48 4.96
C ILE A 10 3.15 -11.37 4.13
N GLU A 11 2.84 -12.66 4.08
CA GLU A 11 3.61 -13.67 3.36
C GLU A 11 3.71 -13.38 1.86
N LEU A 12 4.87 -13.74 1.29
CA LEU A 12 5.09 -13.72 -0.15
C LEU A 12 4.43 -14.94 -0.79
N SER A 13 3.58 -14.70 -1.79
CA SER A 13 3.13 -15.77 -2.68
C SER A 13 4.31 -16.39 -3.46
N GLN A 14 4.13 -17.60 -3.97
CA GLN A 14 5.18 -18.31 -4.73
C GLN A 14 5.70 -17.48 -5.93
N THR A 15 4.81 -16.77 -6.60
CA THR A 15 5.15 -15.87 -7.71
C THR A 15 5.98 -14.68 -7.22
N GLU A 16 5.55 -14.04 -6.13
CA GLU A 16 6.28 -12.89 -5.54
C GLU A 16 7.67 -13.28 -5.06
N GLN A 17 7.84 -14.47 -4.45
CA GLN A 17 9.16 -14.97 -4.06
C GLN A 17 10.13 -15.06 -5.25
N THR A 18 9.63 -15.50 -6.40
CA THR A 18 10.43 -15.58 -7.64
C THR A 18 10.82 -14.19 -8.14
N ILE A 19 9.90 -13.22 -8.06
CA ILE A 19 10.16 -11.83 -8.44
C ILE A 19 11.21 -11.22 -7.50
N VAL A 20 11.01 -11.30 -6.19
CA VAL A 20 11.91 -10.77 -5.17
C VAL A 20 13.35 -11.27 -5.37
N LYS A 21 13.54 -12.56 -5.63
CA LYS A 21 14.86 -13.15 -5.91
C LYS A 21 15.57 -12.54 -7.13
N ARG A 22 14.79 -12.12 -8.15
CA ARG A 22 15.29 -11.56 -9.41
C ARG A 22 15.53 -10.05 -9.34
N VAL A 23 14.88 -9.32 -8.42
CA VAL A 23 15.09 -7.88 -8.28
C VAL A 23 16.50 -7.59 -7.74
N LYS A 24 17.35 -6.96 -8.56
CA LYS A 24 18.72 -6.57 -8.15
C LYS A 24 18.89 -5.07 -7.91
N ARG A 25 18.17 -4.25 -8.67
CA ARG A 25 18.31 -2.78 -8.68
C ARG A 25 17.23 -2.06 -7.85
N ALA A 26 16.05 -2.65 -7.72
CA ALA A 26 14.89 -2.03 -7.10
C ALA A 26 14.67 -2.53 -5.66
N LYS A 27 15.74 -2.54 -4.84
CA LYS A 27 15.75 -3.14 -3.49
C LYS A 27 14.73 -2.50 -2.54
N LEU A 28 14.45 -1.21 -2.72
CA LEU A 28 13.42 -0.52 -1.94
C LEU A 28 12.04 -1.19 -2.08
N PHE A 29 11.66 -1.64 -3.27
CA PHE A 29 10.37 -2.29 -3.47
C PHE A 29 10.30 -3.68 -2.83
N VAL A 30 11.42 -4.39 -2.75
CA VAL A 30 11.52 -5.65 -2.00
C VAL A 30 11.33 -5.38 -0.50
N PHE A 31 12.10 -4.42 0.04
CA PHE A 31 11.99 -4.01 1.43
C PHE A 31 10.55 -3.59 1.80
N LEU A 32 9.92 -2.73 0.98
CA LEU A 32 8.55 -2.31 1.21
C LEU A 32 7.57 -3.48 1.09
N ARG A 33 7.78 -4.43 0.18
CA ARG A 33 6.91 -5.60 0.07
C ARG A 33 6.95 -6.46 1.34
N GLU A 34 8.12 -6.60 1.95
CA GLU A 34 8.32 -7.41 3.17
C GLU A 34 7.78 -6.67 4.40
N HIS A 35 8.07 -5.37 4.53
CA HIS A 35 7.80 -4.60 5.76
C HIS A 35 6.59 -3.67 5.69
N ARG A 36 5.80 -3.66 4.60
CA ARG A 36 4.62 -2.76 4.47
C ARG A 36 3.65 -2.83 5.64
N HIS A 37 3.49 -4.01 6.25
CA HIS A 37 2.53 -4.22 7.34
C HIS A 37 3.00 -3.55 8.64
N GLU A 38 4.31 -3.37 8.81
CA GLU A 38 4.90 -2.64 9.93
C GLU A 38 4.79 -1.13 9.72
N VAL A 39 5.05 -0.68 8.49
CA VAL A 39 4.98 0.73 8.09
C VAL A 39 3.54 1.23 8.13
N PHE A 40 2.62 0.48 7.52
CA PHE A 40 1.20 0.81 7.47
C PHE A 40 0.42 0.08 8.57
N ASN A 41 0.84 0.30 9.82
CA ASN A 41 0.12 -0.22 10.96
C ASN A 41 -1.24 0.50 11.17
N ALA A 42 -2.07 -0.04 12.06
CA ALA A 42 -3.41 0.49 12.30
C ALA A 42 -3.42 1.97 12.72
N ALA A 43 -2.51 2.37 13.62
CA ALA A 43 -2.42 3.75 14.10
C ALA A 43 -2.05 4.73 12.98
N PHE A 44 -1.08 4.36 12.13
CA PHE A 44 -0.68 5.19 11.00
C PHE A 44 -1.78 5.26 9.94
N GLN A 45 -2.50 4.17 9.69
CA GLN A 45 -3.65 4.19 8.78
C GLN A 45 -4.79 5.08 9.29
N GLU A 46 -5.02 5.12 10.60
CA GLU A 46 -5.98 6.03 11.23
C GLU A 46 -5.55 7.50 11.06
N GLU A 47 -4.27 7.82 11.30
CA GLU A 47 -3.75 9.17 11.05
C GLU A 47 -3.92 9.59 9.57
N LEU A 48 -3.55 8.70 8.63
CA LEU A 48 -3.74 8.93 7.20
C LEU A 48 -5.21 9.16 6.84
N SER A 49 -6.14 8.46 7.48
CA SER A 49 -7.56 8.68 7.23
C SER A 49 -8.02 10.09 7.59
N GLY A 50 -7.47 10.66 8.66
CA GLY A 50 -7.74 12.03 9.07
C GLY A 50 -7.19 13.05 8.07
N LEU A 51 -5.96 12.83 7.58
CA LEU A 51 -5.29 13.72 6.63
C LEU A 51 -5.98 13.74 5.25
N TYR A 52 -6.40 12.57 4.78
CA TYR A 52 -7.04 12.40 3.46
C TYR A 52 -8.57 12.29 3.55
N ARG A 53 -9.19 13.00 4.50
CA ARG A 53 -10.66 13.02 4.62
C ARG A 53 -11.31 13.44 3.30
N ASP A 54 -12.47 12.87 3.01
CA ASP A 54 -13.29 13.30 1.88
C ASP A 54 -13.54 14.81 2.00
N SER A 55 -13.03 15.57 1.03
CA SER A 55 -13.11 17.03 0.95
C SER A 55 -13.73 17.42 -0.38
N LYS A 56 -14.54 18.49 -0.37
CA LYS A 56 -15.06 19.10 -1.60
C LYS A 56 -13.96 19.80 -2.41
N ARG A 57 -12.75 19.94 -1.86
CA ARG A 57 -11.57 20.51 -2.52
C ARG A 57 -10.63 19.40 -2.97
N GLY A 58 -10.30 19.39 -4.25
CA GLY A 58 -9.44 18.40 -4.88
C GLY A 58 -10.11 17.77 -6.09
N GLN A 59 -9.34 16.96 -6.83
CA GLN A 59 -9.87 16.17 -7.93
C GLN A 59 -10.68 15.00 -7.36
N PRO A 60 -11.92 14.75 -7.83
CA PRO A 60 -12.69 13.60 -7.39
C PRO A 60 -11.94 12.30 -7.74
N PRO A 61 -12.16 11.21 -6.99
CA PRO A 61 -11.52 9.92 -7.26
C PRO A 61 -11.75 9.52 -8.73
N ILE A 62 -10.67 9.37 -9.49
CA ILE A 62 -10.73 8.94 -10.89
C ILE A 62 -10.83 7.40 -10.86
N PRO A 63 -11.84 6.80 -11.52
CA PRO A 63 -11.94 5.35 -11.59
C PRO A 63 -10.72 4.75 -12.31
N PRO A 64 -10.19 3.60 -11.84
CA PRO A 64 -9.05 2.97 -12.48
C PRO A 64 -9.45 2.47 -13.87
N ALA A 65 -8.82 3.04 -14.90
CA ALA A 65 -9.01 2.78 -16.33
C ALA A 65 -10.40 3.14 -16.88
N GLN A 66 -10.45 4.27 -17.59
CA GLN A 66 -11.45 4.55 -18.63
C GLN A 66 -10.77 4.56 -19.99
#